data_AF-A0A5Y1YGV8-F1
#
_entry.id   AF-A0A5Y1YGV8-F1
#
_cell.length_a   1.000
_cell.length_b   1.000
_cell.length_c   1.000
_cell.angle_alpha   90.00
_cell.angle_beta   90.00
_cell.angle_gamma   90.00
#
_symmetry.space_group_name_H-M   'P 1'
#
loop_
_entity.id
_entity.type
_entity.pdbx_description
1 polymer ?
#
loop_
_entity_poly.entity_id
_entity_poly.type
_entity_poly.pdbx_seq_one_letter_code
_entity_poly.pdbx_strand_id
1 'polypeptide(L)'
;LSFVFERDQERGRDEIADMIAPQMRSLENTGIQLQDVLNEKITTLAPWLVRERCWLAVWSSALLVSRADREAHDERVRRLTDRAPVARFAQQPWQWVMSALKIRHDSLLDMLEQTLNRSSDGLLLRLLDIHELGNEIRREV
;
A
#
# COMPACT_ATOMS: atom_id res chain seq x y z
N LEU A 1 1.87 -4.68 -13.78
CA LEU A 1 2.07 -5.21 -12.41
C LEU A 1 3.56 -5.44 -12.23
N SER A 2 4.12 -5.01 -11.11
CA SER A 2 5.48 -5.38 -10.72
C SER A 2 5.40 -6.14 -9.41
N PHE A 3 6.14 -7.23 -9.31
CA PHE A 3 6.13 -8.09 -8.14
C PHE A 3 7.57 -8.35 -7.70
N VAL A 4 7.84 -8.15 -6.42
CA VAL A 4 9.15 -8.44 -5.80
C VAL A 4 8.90 -9.30 -4.58
N PHE A 5 9.61 -10.42 -4.51
CA PHE A 5 9.60 -11.31 -3.35
C PHE A 5 10.92 -11.16 -2.60
N GLU A 6 10.80 -10.93 -1.30
CA GLU A 6 11.92 -10.78 -0.39
C GLU A 6 11.83 -11.90 0.65
N ARG A 7 12.98 -12.54 0.93
CA ARG A 7 13.11 -13.53 2.00
C ARG A 7 14.36 -13.21 2.81
N ASP A 8 14.18 -12.93 4.08
CA ASP A 8 15.25 -12.60 5.03
C ASP A 8 15.14 -13.50 6.27
N GLN A 9 16.19 -14.28 6.53
CA GLN A 9 16.26 -15.22 7.64
C GLN A 9 16.68 -14.55 8.96
N GLU A 10 17.36 -13.40 8.91
CA GLU A 10 17.86 -12.70 10.09
C GLU A 10 16.78 -11.81 10.72
N ARG A 11 15.80 -11.38 9.93
CA ARG A 11 14.73 -10.48 10.36
C ARG A 11 13.46 -11.16 10.90
N GLY A 12 13.52 -12.45 11.24
CA GLY A 12 12.39 -13.17 11.85
C GLY A 12 11.93 -12.56 13.19
N ARG A 13 12.87 -12.00 13.97
CA ARG A 13 12.57 -11.32 15.25
C ARG A 13 11.79 -10.02 15.05
N ASP A 14 12.12 -9.24 14.04
CA ASP A 14 11.47 -7.96 13.78
C ASP A 14 10.02 -8.18 13.32
N GLU A 15 9.79 -9.21 12.49
CA GLU A 15 8.45 -9.53 11.98
C GLU A 15 7.49 -9.96 13.10
N ILE A 16 7.94 -10.82 14.03
CA ILE A 16 7.11 -11.21 15.18
C ILE A 16 6.91 -10.05 16.17
N ALA A 17 7.90 -9.18 16.33
CA ALA A 17 7.79 -8.00 17.18
C ALA A 17 6.74 -7.03 16.61
N ASP A 18 6.75 -6.77 15.29
CA ASP A 18 5.75 -5.97 14.60
C ASP A 18 4.34 -6.58 14.75
N MET A 19 4.21 -7.90 14.61
CA MET A 19 2.92 -8.60 14.78
C MET A 19 2.38 -8.50 16.21
N ILE A 20 3.24 -8.50 17.23
CA ILE A 20 2.87 -8.45 18.65
C ILE A 20 2.75 -7.01 19.18
N ALA A 21 3.29 -6.01 18.47
CA ALA A 21 3.28 -4.60 18.87
C ALA A 21 1.89 -4.03 19.26
N PRO A 22 0.76 -4.39 18.61
CA PRO A 22 -0.57 -3.97 19.06
C PRO A 22 -0.93 -4.54 20.45
N GLN A 23 -0.53 -5.78 20.74
CA GLN A 23 -0.79 -6.44 22.03
C GLN A 23 0.06 -5.79 23.12
N MET A 24 1.33 -5.47 22.85
CA MET A 24 2.20 -4.74 23.77
C MET A 24 1.59 -3.38 24.15
N ARG A 25 1.17 -2.59 23.16
CA ARG A 25 0.48 -1.30 23.40
C ARG A 25 -0.79 -1.46 24.22
N SER A 26 -1.55 -2.52 23.98
CA SER A 26 -2.77 -2.81 24.76
C SER A 26 -2.44 -3.11 26.23
N LEU A 27 -1.40 -3.90 26.51
CA LEU A 27 -0.96 -4.19 27.88
C LEU A 27 -0.48 -2.93 28.60
N GLU A 28 0.30 -2.08 27.93
CA GLU A 28 0.74 -0.78 28.47
C GLU A 28 -0.44 0.12 28.84
N ASN A 29 -1.45 0.20 27.96
CA ASN A 29 -2.63 1.04 28.19
C ASN A 29 -3.56 0.50 29.28
N THR A 30 -3.60 -0.82 29.48
CA THR A 30 -4.48 -1.48 30.47
C THR A 30 -3.81 -1.66 31.83
N GLY A 31 -2.49 -1.44 31.93
CA GLY A 31 -1.71 -1.65 33.15
C GLY A 31 -1.53 -3.12 33.52
N ILE A 32 -1.81 -4.05 32.59
CA ILE A 32 -1.65 -5.48 32.80
C ILE A 32 -0.17 -5.85 32.68
N GLN A 33 0.38 -6.54 33.68
CA GLN A 33 1.77 -6.97 33.70
C GLN A 33 1.97 -8.35 33.05
N LEU A 34 1.91 -8.40 31.72
CA LEU A 34 2.13 -9.62 30.92
C LEU A 34 3.16 -9.42 29.80
N GLN A 35 3.94 -8.33 29.86
CA GLN A 35 4.96 -7.99 28.86
C GLN A 35 6.01 -9.10 28.77
N ASP A 36 6.39 -9.69 29.90
CA ASP A 36 7.38 -10.76 29.95
C ASP A 36 6.95 -11.99 29.15
N VAL A 37 5.66 -12.35 29.22
CA VAL A 37 5.10 -13.48 28.45
C VAL A 37 5.15 -13.20 26.95
N LEU A 38 4.84 -11.97 26.52
CA LEU A 38 4.94 -11.59 25.12
C LEU A 38 6.40 -11.56 24.63
N ASN A 39 7.33 -11.10 25.47
CA ASN A 39 8.76 -11.09 25.17
C ASN A 39 9.35 -12.50 25.07
N GLU A 40 8.93 -13.42 25.95
CA GLU A 40 9.32 -14.82 25.90
C GLU A 40 8.81 -15.48 24.61
N LYS A 41 7.57 -15.18 24.21
CA LYS A 41 7.01 -15.65 22.94
C LYS A 41 7.82 -15.19 21.73
N ILE A 42 8.23 -13.91 21.68
CA ILE A 42 9.11 -13.37 20.63
C ILE A 42 10.43 -14.16 20.61
N THR A 43 11.07 -14.30 21.76
CA THR A 43 12.39 -14.94 21.88
C THR A 43 12.34 -16.42 21.47
N THR A 44 11.26 -17.12 21.81
CA THR A 44 11.09 -18.54 21.55
C THR A 44 10.79 -18.82 20.07
N LEU A 45 9.98 -17.97 19.44
CA LEU A 45 9.52 -18.18 18.06
C LEU A 45 10.47 -17.57 17.01
N ALA A 46 11.20 -16.50 17.33
CA ALA A 46 12.07 -15.80 16.39
C ALA A 46 13.07 -16.71 15.63
N PRO A 47 13.73 -17.71 16.25
CA PRO A 47 14.67 -18.58 15.53
C PRO A 47 14.02 -19.49 14.48
N TRP A 48 12.70 -19.69 14.58
CA TRP A 48 11.94 -20.58 13.69
C TRP A 48 11.20 -19.81 12.60
N LEU A 49 11.27 -18.48 12.61
CA LEU A 49 10.56 -17.60 11.71
C LEU A 49 11.53 -17.00 10.70
N VAL A 50 11.09 -16.95 9.44
CA VAL A 50 11.77 -16.25 8.36
C VAL A 50 10.83 -15.15 7.89
N ARG A 51 11.35 -13.94 7.66
CA ARG A 51 10.58 -12.85 7.08
C ARG A 51 10.42 -13.12 5.59
N GLU A 52 9.18 -13.22 5.13
CA GLU A 52 8.82 -13.34 3.72
C GLU A 52 7.87 -12.20 3.36
N ARG A 53 8.29 -11.32 2.45
CA ARG A 53 7.50 -10.16 2.02
C ARG A 53 7.28 -10.17 0.51
N CYS A 54 6.03 -9.91 0.13
CA CYS A 54 5.58 -9.81 -1.24
C CYS A 54 5.21 -8.36 -1.54
N TRP A 55 6.03 -7.66 -2.30
CA TRP A 55 5.76 -6.31 -2.74
C TRP A 55 5.07 -6.35 -4.10
N LEU A 56 3.82 -5.88 -4.16
CA LEU A 56 3.03 -5.81 -5.39
C LEU A 56 2.74 -4.35 -5.74
N ALA A 57 3.32 -3.87 -6.84
CA ALA A 57 3.01 -2.55 -7.39
C ALA A 57 2.03 -2.68 -8.57
N VAL A 58 0.89 -1.99 -8.44
CA VAL A 58 -0.18 -1.95 -9.44
C VAL A 58 -0.16 -0.60 -10.14
N TRP A 59 -0.02 -0.63 -11.46
CA TRP A 59 -0.02 0.56 -12.30
C TRP A 59 -1.19 0.48 -13.28
N SER A 60 -1.94 1.58 -13.39
CA SER A 60 -3.05 1.70 -14.34
C SER A 60 -2.73 2.74 -15.40
N SER A 61 -2.95 2.38 -16.66
CA SER A 61 -2.78 3.27 -17.81
C SER A 61 -4.11 3.92 -18.20
N ALA A 62 -4.05 5.13 -18.76
CA ALA A 62 -5.22 5.83 -19.34
C ALA A 62 -5.94 5.02 -20.43
N LEU A 63 -5.28 4.01 -21.00
CA LEU A 63 -5.90 3.06 -21.93
C LEU A 63 -7.09 2.30 -21.31
N LEU A 64 -7.14 2.15 -19.98
CA LEU A 64 -8.23 1.47 -19.27
C LEU A 64 -9.52 2.28 -19.23
N VAL A 65 -9.48 3.58 -19.57
CA VAL A 65 -10.63 4.49 -19.54
C VAL A 65 -11.38 4.39 -20.87
N SER A 66 -12.71 4.43 -20.83
CA SER A 66 -13.53 4.41 -22.04
C SER A 66 -13.32 5.68 -22.88
N ARG A 67 -13.64 5.63 -24.18
CA ARG A 67 -13.53 6.81 -25.05
C ARG A 67 -14.43 7.96 -24.57
N ALA A 68 -15.65 7.65 -24.13
CA ALA A 68 -16.60 8.64 -23.63
C ALA A 68 -16.07 9.34 -22.36
N ASP A 69 -15.52 8.58 -21.42
CA ASP A 69 -14.92 9.13 -20.19
C ASP A 69 -13.70 10.02 -20.49
N ARG A 70 -12.90 9.67 -21.52
CA ARG A 70 -11.79 10.51 -21.99
C ARG A 70 -12.29 11.82 -22.58
N GLU A 71 -13.28 11.77 -23.47
CA GLU A 71 -13.85 12.97 -24.10
C GLU A 71 -14.47 13.91 -23.05
N ALA A 72 -15.19 13.37 -22.06
CA ALA A 72 -15.73 14.16 -20.96
C ALA A 72 -14.64 14.80 -20.08
N HIS A 73 -13.54 14.09 -19.83
CA HIS A 73 -12.38 14.62 -19.12
C HIS A 73 -11.69 15.74 -19.91
N ASP A 74 -11.46 15.53 -21.21
CA ASP A 74 -10.84 16.52 -22.08
C ASP A 74 -11.66 17.80 -22.17
N GLU A 75 -12.99 17.69 -22.24
CA GLU A 75 -13.88 18.84 -22.19
C GLU A 75 -13.76 19.61 -20.86
N ARG A 76 -13.72 18.89 -19.73
CA ARG A 76 -13.51 19.50 -18.41
C ARG A 76 -12.15 20.21 -18.33
N VAL A 77 -11.09 19.58 -18.85
CA VAL A 77 -9.74 20.18 -18.88
C VAL A 77 -9.72 21.43 -19.76
N ARG A 78 -10.38 21.43 -20.92
CA ARG A 78 -10.50 22.62 -21.78
C ARG A 78 -11.16 23.79 -21.04
N ARG A 79 -12.33 23.56 -20.41
CA ARG A 79 -13.03 24.60 -19.64
C ARG A 79 -12.19 25.19 -18.51
N LEU A 80 -11.35 24.38 -17.86
CA LEU A 80 -10.42 24.85 -16.83
C LEU A 80 -9.25 25.62 -17.43
N THR A 81 -8.73 25.16 -18.57
CA THR A 81 -7.59 25.78 -19.27
C THR A 81 -7.96 27.13 -19.87
N ASP A 82 -9.18 27.29 -20.38
CA ASP A 82 -9.68 28.56 -20.92
C ASP A 82 -9.69 29.69 -19.87
N ARG A 83 -9.80 29.34 -18.58
CA ARG A 83 -9.75 30.30 -17.46
C ARG A 83 -8.34 30.48 -16.91
N ALA A 84 -7.39 29.66 -17.34
CA ALA A 84 -6.02 29.69 -16.82
C ALA A 84 -5.16 30.67 -17.64
N PRO A 85 -4.18 31.33 -17.01
CA PRO A 85 -3.23 32.18 -17.73
C PRO A 85 -2.40 31.35 -18.70
N VAL A 86 -2.10 31.92 -19.87
CA VAL A 86 -1.30 31.25 -20.91
C VAL A 86 0.14 31.09 -20.40
N ALA A 87 0.53 29.84 -20.14
CA ALA A 87 1.88 29.51 -19.70
C ALA A 87 2.45 28.38 -20.56
N ARG A 88 3.36 28.73 -21.48
CA ARG A 88 3.88 27.84 -22.53
C ARG A 88 4.67 26.64 -22.00
N PHE A 89 5.32 26.77 -20.85
CA PHE A 89 6.15 25.73 -20.24
C PHE A 89 5.64 25.29 -18.87
N ALA A 90 4.40 25.66 -18.51
CA ALA A 90 3.81 25.21 -17.26
C ALA A 90 3.39 23.74 -17.37
N GLN A 91 3.53 23.03 -16.26
CA GLN A 91 2.88 21.73 -16.12
C GLN A 91 1.36 21.90 -16.12
N GLN A 92 0.66 20.96 -16.73
CA GLN A 92 -0.80 20.91 -16.73
C GLN A 92 -1.29 19.80 -15.79
N PRO A 93 -1.35 20.05 -14.46
CA PRO A 93 -1.68 19.01 -13.49
C PRO A 93 -3.05 18.39 -13.75
N TRP A 94 -4.01 19.16 -14.26
CA TRP A 94 -5.39 18.75 -14.56
C TRP A 94 -5.48 17.62 -15.58
N GLN A 95 -4.52 17.52 -16.51
CA GLN A 95 -4.49 16.46 -17.51
C GLN A 95 -4.45 15.08 -16.86
N TRP A 96 -3.75 14.95 -15.73
CA TRP A 96 -3.49 13.69 -15.05
C TRP A 96 -4.55 13.35 -13.99
N VAL A 97 -5.50 14.25 -13.70
CA VAL A 97 -6.58 14.03 -12.72
C VAL A 97 -7.79 13.40 -13.39
N MET A 98 -7.61 12.26 -14.05
CA MET A 98 -8.71 11.50 -14.64
C MET A 98 -9.46 10.71 -13.55
N SER A 99 -10.60 11.24 -13.11
CA SER A 99 -11.43 10.58 -12.07
C SER A 99 -11.85 9.16 -12.47
N ALA A 100 -12.22 8.95 -13.74
CA ALA A 100 -12.59 7.64 -14.27
C ALA A 100 -11.44 6.63 -14.21
N LEU A 101 -10.18 7.07 -14.40
CA LEU A 101 -9.02 6.21 -14.25
C LEU A 101 -8.83 5.81 -12.79
N LYS A 102 -8.96 6.77 -11.87
CA LYS A 102 -8.87 6.50 -10.43
C LYS A 102 -9.92 5.50 -9.97
N ILE A 103 -11.19 5.70 -10.35
CA ILE A 103 -12.28 4.78 -9.99
C ILE A 103 -11.97 3.35 -10.46
N ARG A 104 -11.54 3.19 -11.73
CA ARG A 104 -11.19 1.87 -12.28
C ARG A 104 -9.97 1.26 -11.60
N HIS A 105 -8.98 2.07 -11.22
CA HIS A 105 -7.81 1.61 -10.50
C HIS A 105 -8.17 1.14 -9.09
N ASP A 106 -8.96 1.93 -8.35
CA ASP A 106 -9.40 1.58 -7.01
C ASP A 106 -10.24 0.29 -7.04
N SER A 107 -11.15 0.12 -8.01
CA SER A 107 -11.90 -1.14 -8.18
C SER A 107 -11.01 -2.34 -8.51
N LEU A 108 -9.90 -2.14 -9.24
CA LEU A 108 -8.93 -3.20 -9.50
C LEU A 108 -8.18 -3.59 -8.22
N LEU A 109 -7.82 -2.62 -7.39
CA LEU A 109 -7.19 -2.87 -6.09
C LEU A 109 -8.12 -3.65 -5.17
N ASP A 110 -9.39 -3.24 -5.05
CA ASP A 110 -10.40 -3.94 -4.25
C ASP A 110 -10.57 -5.39 -4.69
N MET A 111 -10.61 -5.62 -6.01
CA MET A 111 -10.71 -6.97 -6.57
C MET A 111 -9.48 -7.82 -6.23
N LEU A 112 -8.27 -7.24 -6.33
CA LEU A 112 -7.03 -7.93 -6.00
C LEU A 112 -6.97 -8.27 -4.50
N GLU A 113 -7.31 -7.34 -3.63
CA GLU A 113 -7.38 -7.55 -2.19
C GLU A 113 -8.35 -8.69 -1.84
N GLN A 114 -9.57 -8.66 -2.38
CA GLN A 114 -10.56 -9.71 -2.13
C GLN A 114 -10.10 -11.08 -2.64
N THR A 115 -9.46 -11.12 -3.81
CA THR A 115 -8.99 -12.36 -4.41
C THR A 115 -7.86 -12.95 -3.58
N LEU A 116 -6.86 -12.15 -3.22
CA LEU A 116 -5.72 -12.59 -2.42
C LEU A 116 -6.17 -13.05 -1.02
N ASN A 117 -7.04 -12.28 -0.35
CA ASN A 117 -7.57 -12.66 0.97
C ASN A 117 -8.39 -13.95 0.94
N ARG A 118 -9.07 -14.28 -0.17
CA ARG A 118 -9.87 -15.52 -0.30
C ARG A 118 -9.05 -16.73 -0.72
N SER A 119 -7.98 -16.53 -1.50
CA SER A 119 -7.21 -17.61 -2.11
C SER A 119 -6.13 -18.19 -1.21
N SER A 120 -5.75 -17.49 -0.13
CA SER A 120 -4.63 -17.92 0.72
C SER A 120 -4.99 -17.93 2.19
N ASP A 121 -4.87 -19.10 2.83
CA ASP A 121 -4.74 -19.17 4.28
C ASP A 121 -3.34 -18.65 4.68
N GLY A 122 -3.30 -17.57 5.46
CA GLY A 122 -2.07 -17.10 6.10
C GLY A 122 -1.32 -15.95 5.42
N LEU A 123 -1.79 -15.41 4.28
CA LEU A 123 -1.24 -14.15 3.77
C LEU A 123 -1.84 -12.96 4.53
N LEU A 124 -0.97 -12.11 5.06
CA LEU A 124 -1.35 -10.81 5.58
C LEU A 124 -1.20 -9.78 4.47
N LEU A 125 -2.33 -9.37 3.90
CA LEU A 125 -2.35 -8.30 2.90
C LEU A 125 -2.52 -6.95 3.58
N ARG A 126 -1.68 -5.99 3.18
CA ARG A 126 -1.77 -4.60 3.61
C ARG A 126 -1.57 -3.69 2.41
N LEU A 127 -2.57 -2.87 2.11
CA LEU A 127 -2.44 -1.78 1.16
C LEU A 127 -1.61 -0.67 1.82
N LEU A 128 -0.53 -0.26 1.15
CA LEU A 128 0.31 0.85 1.62
C LEU A 128 -0.19 2.19 1.10
N ASP A 129 -0.29 3.16 2.00
CA ASP A 129 -0.34 4.56 1.58
C ASP A 129 1.04 5.08 1.16
N ILE A 130 1.08 6.28 0.57
CA ILE A 130 2.34 6.89 0.08
C ILE A 130 3.32 7.19 1.23
N HIS A 131 2.83 7.50 2.43
CA HIS A 131 3.66 7.82 3.59
C HIS A 131 4.25 6.56 4.20
N GLU A 132 3.44 5.50 4.33
CA GLU A 132 3.86 4.17 4.76
C GLU A 132 4.90 3.61 3.80
N LEU A 133 4.67 3.69 2.48
CA LEU A 133 5.65 3.27 1.48
C LEU A 133 6.98 4.03 1.64
N GLY A 134 6.92 5.36 1.83
CA GLY A 134 8.12 6.15 2.07
C GLY A 134 8.89 5.75 3.34
N ASN A 135 8.16 5.38 4.40
CA ASN A 135 8.74 4.88 5.64
C ASN A 135 9.36 3.48 5.46
N GLU A 136 8.70 2.58 4.73
CA GLU A 136 9.25 1.24 4.43
C GLU A 136 10.53 1.36 3.60
N ILE A 137 10.54 2.20 2.55
CA ILE A 137 11.75 2.44 1.76
C ILE A 137 12.88 2.97 2.64
N ARG A 138 12.59 3.89 3.58
CA ARG A 138 13.59 4.40 4.52
C ARG A 138 14.10 3.34 5.50
N ARG A 139 13.29 2.35 5.86
CA ARG A 139 13.74 1.25 6.74
C ARG A 139 14.71 0.31 6.04
N GLU A 140 14.63 0.20 4.72
CA GLU A 140 15.44 -0.72 3.92
C GLU A 140 16.72 -0.08 3.34
N VAL A 141 16.85 1.25 3.36
CA VAL A 141 18.05 2.03 2.94
C VAL A 141 18.91 2.41 4.13
#